data_AF-A0A951AQX8-F1
#
_entry.id   AF-A0A951AQX8-F1
#
_cell.length_a   1.000
_cell.length_b   1.000
_cell.length_c   1.000
_cell.angle_alpha   90.00
_cell.angle_beta   90.00
_cell.angle_gamma   90.00
#
_symmetry.space_group_name_H-M   'P 1'
#
loop_
_entity.id
_entity.type
_entity.pdbx_description
1 polymer ?
#
loop_
_entity_poly.entity_id
_entity_poly.type
_entity_poly.pdbx_seq_one_letter_code
_entity_poly.pdbx_strand_id
1 'polypeptide(L)' 'MSGQACAGADNRSPVLHIVRGQPSDEELAALTVVLVAVASPAQPAGPAVSSSWADPTHGMRTPLHPGPGIGAWRTSLHPG' A
#
# COMPACT_ATOMS: atom_id res chain seq x y z
N MET A 1 -22.08 9.69 40.30
CA MET A 1 -20.87 10.46 39.96
C MET A 1 -19.72 9.47 40.01
N SER A 2 -19.16 8.89 38.95
CA SER A 2 -19.21 9.04 37.49
C SER A 2 -18.87 7.63 36.95
N GLY A 3 -19.35 7.12 35.81
CA GLY A 3 -19.42 7.77 34.50
C GLY A 3 -18.06 7.66 33.79
N GLN A 4 -17.94 6.66 32.90
CA GLN A 4 -16.90 6.45 31.87
C GLN A 4 -15.52 5.86 32.24
N ALA A 5 -15.26 4.66 31.70
CA ALA A 5 -14.25 4.49 30.65
C ALA A 5 -14.71 3.36 29.71
N CYS A 6 -15.41 3.70 28.63
CA CYS A 6 -15.53 2.81 27.48
C CYS A 6 -14.12 2.63 26.92
N ALA A 7 -13.52 1.46 27.17
CA ALA A 7 -12.24 1.09 26.59
C ALA A 7 -12.33 1.24 25.06
N GLY A 8 -11.29 1.85 24.50
CA GLY A 8 -11.32 2.51 23.19
C GLY A 8 -11.89 1.66 22.07
N ALA A 9 -12.78 2.26 21.28
CA ALA A 9 -12.97 1.84 19.91
C ALA A 9 -11.62 1.99 19.21
N ASP A 10 -10.95 0.86 19.07
CA ASP A 10 -9.66 0.66 18.44
C ASP A 10 -9.63 1.40 17.09
N ASN A 11 -8.74 2.36 16.93
CA ASN A 11 -8.50 3.07 15.68
C ASN A 11 -7.75 2.13 14.71
N ARG A 12 -8.38 1.00 14.35
CA ARG A 12 -7.88 0.10 13.33
C ARG A 12 -8.27 0.66 11.97
N SER A 13 -7.31 1.35 11.36
CA SER A 13 -7.41 1.68 9.94
C SER A 13 -7.65 0.39 9.14
N PRO A 14 -8.55 0.40 8.14
CA PRO A 14 -8.87 -0.80 7.38
C PRO A 14 -7.61 -1.33 6.68
N VAL A 15 -7.44 -2.66 6.71
CA VAL A 15 -6.29 -3.34 6.09
C VAL A 15 -6.34 -3.26 4.56
N LEU A 16 -7.54 -3.13 3.99
CA LEU A 16 -7.79 -2.97 2.56
C LEU A 16 -8.93 -1.95 2.35
N HIS A 17 -8.74 -1.00 1.43
CA HIS A 17 -9.74 0.01 1.08
C HIS A 17 -9.93 0.09 -0.44
N ILE A 18 -11.17 -0.13 -0.91
CA ILE A 18 -11.53 -0.03 -2.33
C ILE A 18 -11.81 1.44 -2.67
N VAL A 19 -10.93 2.05 -3.46
CA VAL A 19 -11.06 3.47 -3.85
C VAL A 19 -12.10 3.68 -4.95
N ARG A 20 -12.28 2.71 -5.85
CA ARG A 20 -13.25 2.74 -6.95
C ARG A 20 -13.70 1.33 -7.34
N GLY A 21 -14.90 1.23 -7.93
CA GLY A 21 -15.50 -0.02 -8.37
C GLY A 21 -16.37 -0.67 -7.30
N GLN A 22 -17.11 -1.72 -7.68
CA GLN A 22 -17.89 -2.58 -6.79
C GLN A 22 -17.47 -4.02 -7.07
N PRO A 23 -16.39 -4.51 -6.44
CA PRO A 23 -15.90 -5.86 -6.69
C PRO A 23 -16.93 -6.89 -6.22
N SER A 24 -16.98 -8.04 -6.91
CA SER A 24 -17.79 -9.16 -6.44
C SER A 24 -17.17 -9.82 -5.21
N ASP A 25 -17.96 -10.64 -4.51
CA ASP A 25 -17.49 -11.39 -3.35
C ASP A 25 -16.34 -12.34 -3.72
N GLU A 26 -16.39 -12.93 -4.92
CA GLU A 26 -15.34 -13.80 -5.45
C GLU A 26 -14.04 -13.05 -5.70
N GLU A 27 -14.11 -11.83 -6.23
CA GLU A 27 -12.94 -10.99 -6.48
C GLU A 27 -12.28 -10.55 -5.15
N LEU A 28 -13.09 -10.18 -4.15
CA LEU A 28 -12.60 -9.85 -2.81
C LEU A 28 -11.94 -11.06 -2.13
N ALA A 29 -12.53 -12.24 -2.27
CA ALA A 29 -11.96 -13.47 -1.75
C ALA A 29 -10.62 -13.78 -2.43
N ALA A 30 -10.56 -13.71 -3.76
CA ALA A 30 -9.35 -13.96 -4.53
C ALA A 30 -8.21 -12.99 -4.13
N LEU A 31 -8.51 -11.70 -4.02
CA LEU A 31 -7.54 -10.69 -3.58
C LEU A 31 -7.02 -10.98 -2.17
N THR A 32 -7.91 -11.36 -1.25
CA THR A 32 -7.54 -11.72 0.12
C THR A 32 -6.62 -12.95 0.16
N VAL A 33 -6.92 -13.99 -0.62
CA VAL A 33 -6.07 -15.18 -0.73
C VAL A 33 -4.68 -14.82 -1.24
N VAL A 34 -4.59 -13.97 -2.27
CA VAL A 34 -3.30 -13.52 -2.79
C VAL A 34 -2.51 -12.75 -1.73
N LEU A 35 -3.14 -11.82 -1.00
CA LEU A 35 -2.49 -11.06 0.06
C LEU A 35 -1.95 -11.98 1.17
N VAL A 36 -2.75 -12.96 1.61
CA VAL A 36 -2.31 -13.95 2.60
C VAL A 36 -1.17 -14.81 2.07
N ALA A 37 -1.22 -15.23 0.81
CA ALA A 37 -0.17 -16.04 0.18
C ALA A 37 1.16 -15.27 0.10
N VAL A 38 1.12 -13.98 -0.26
CA VAL A 38 2.31 -13.11 -0.32
C VAL A 38 2.85 -12.78 1.08
N ALA A 39 1.97 -12.58 2.06
CA ALA A 39 2.37 -12.28 3.44
C ALA A 39 2.88 -13.52 4.20
N SER A 40 2.57 -14.72 3.70
CA SER A 40 3.04 -15.96 4.30
C SER A 40 4.56 -16.05 4.18
N PRO A 41 5.28 -16.34 5.27
CA PRO A 41 6.72 -16.48 5.21
C PRO A 41 7.08 -17.60 4.25
N ALA A 42 7.77 -17.26 3.17
CA ALA A 42 8.32 -18.26 2.27
C ALA A 42 9.29 -19.16 3.06
N GLN A 43 9.26 -20.47 2.77
CA GLN A 43 10.39 -21.32 3.16
C GLN A 43 11.68 -20.69 2.62
N PRO A 44 12.82 -20.81 3.33
CA PRO A 44 14.07 -20.23 2.88
C PRO A 44 14.42 -20.79 1.50
N ALA A 45 14.08 -20.02 0.47
CA ALA A 45 14.54 -20.26 -0.88
C ALA A 45 16.04 -19.90 -0.91
N GLY A 46 16.77 -20.52 -1.83
CA GLY A 46 18.15 -20.13 -2.14
C GLY A 46 18.28 -18.63 -2.44
N PRO A 47 19.50 -18.13 -2.70
CA PRO A 47 19.78 -16.70 -2.80
C PRO A 47 18.72 -15.99 -3.66
N ALA A 48 18.01 -15.03 -3.04
CA ALA A 48 16.95 -14.30 -3.70
C ALA A 48 17.55 -13.58 -4.92
N VAL A 49 16.97 -13.82 -6.10
CA VAL A 49 17.31 -13.04 -7.29
C VAL A 49 16.84 -11.62 -7.00
N SER A 50 17.78 -10.71 -6.72
CA SER A 50 17.47 -9.30 -6.55
C SER A 50 16.82 -8.81 -7.84
N SER A 51 15.56 -8.38 -7.77
CA SER A 51 14.93 -7.75 -8.91
C SER A 51 15.75 -6.51 -9.30
N SER A 52 15.77 -6.17 -10.59
CA SER A 52 16.42 -4.94 -11.03
C SER A 52 15.91 -3.70 -10.28
N TRP A 53 14.65 -3.72 -9.81
CA TRP A 53 14.06 -2.68 -8.98
C TRP A 53 14.63 -2.59 -7.55
N ALA A 54 15.09 -3.72 -7.01
CA ALA A 54 15.71 -3.80 -5.69
C ALA A 54 17.23 -3.57 -5.72
N ASP A 55 17.79 -3.17 -6.87
CA ASP A 55 19.22 -2.92 -7.01
C ASP A 55 19.63 -1.72 -6.12
N PRO A 56 20.57 -1.91 -5.16
CA PRO A 56 21.04 -0.83 -4.27
C PRO A 56 21.59 0.39 -5.00
N THR A 57 22.08 0.21 -6.24
CA THR A 57 22.56 1.32 -7.08
C THR A 57 21.45 2.33 -7.39
N HIS A 58 20.17 1.93 -7.37
CA HIS A 58 19.05 2.87 -7.50
C HIS A 58 18.99 3.88 -6.35
N GLY A 59 19.38 3.49 -5.13
CA GLY A 59 19.44 4.39 -3.97
C GLY A 59 20.64 5.35 -3.99
N MET A 60 21.65 5.07 -4.81
CA MET A 60 22.83 5.93 -4.98
C MET A 60 22.61 7.01 -6.06
N ARG A 61 21.55 6.90 -6.87
CA ARG A 61 21.23 7.89 -7.90
C ARG A 61 20.63 9.15 -7.28
N THR A 62 20.99 10.31 -7.82
CA THR A 62 20.32 11.57 -7.48
C THR A 62 18.83 11.46 -7.80
N PRO A 63 17.94 11.64 -6.82
CA PRO A 63 16.50 11.62 -7.06
C PRO A 63 16.12 12.65 -8.11
N LEU A 64 15.31 12.27 -9.09
CA LEU A 64 14.67 13.24 -9.97
C LEU A 64 13.71 14.06 -9.11
N HIS A 65 14.08 15.30 -8.83
CA HIS A 65 13.17 16.25 -8.22
C HIS A 65 12.05 16.52 -9.23
N PRO A 66 10.77 16.35 -8.84
CA PRO A 66 9.67 16.89 -9.63
C PRO A 66 9.99 18.35 -9.93
N GLY A 67 9.96 18.73 -11.21
CA GLY A 67 10.31 20.09 -11.67
C GLY A 67 9.48 21.18 -10.96
N PRO A 68 9.78 22.47 -11.20
CA PRO A 68 9.42 23.62 -10.36
C PRO A 68 7.93 23.92 -10.10
N GLY A 69 7.00 22.99 -10.33
CA GLY A 69 5.68 23.00 -9.71
C GLY A 69 5.62 22.00 -8.57
N ILE A 70 5.77 22.47 -7.33
CA ILE A 70 5.20 21.77 -6.16
C ILE A 70 3.72 21.54 -6.47
N GLY A 71 3.34 20.32 -6.87
CA GLY A 71 1.98 19.99 -7.28
C GLY A 71 1.72 19.89 -8.80
N ALA A 72 2.72 19.78 -9.67
CA ALA A 72 2.49 19.57 -11.12
C ALA A 72 1.67 18.31 -11.45
N TRP A 73 1.70 17.28 -10.60
CA TRP A 73 0.84 16.10 -10.73
C TRP A 73 -0.55 16.32 -10.11
N ARG A 74 -0.69 17.31 -9.22
CA ARG A 74 -1.99 17.68 -8.61
C ARG A 74 -2.87 18.42 -9.61
N THR A 75 -2.28 19.10 -10.60
CA THR A 75 -3.02 19.72 -11.71
C THR A 75 -3.60 18.70 -12.69
N SER A 76 -3.11 17.45 -12.71
CA SER A 76 -3.69 16.36 -13.51
C SER A 76 -5.10 15.96 -13.04
N LEU A 77 -5.51 16.38 -11.85
CA LEU A 77 -6.82 16.10 -11.27
C LEU A 77 -7.72 17.35 -11.23
N HIS A 78 -7.30 18.47 -11.85
CA HIS A 78 -8.15 19.65 -11.94
C HIS A 78 -9.31 19.36 -12.90
N PRO A 79 -10.58 19.49 -12.49
CA PRO A 79 -11.70 19.43 -13.42
C PRO A 79 -11.64 20.65 -14.35
N GLY A 80 -11.62 20.41 -15.65
CA GLY A 80 -11.94 21.42 -16.67
C GLY A 80 -13.44 21.44 -16.94
#